data_AF-A0A968PU64-F1
#
_entry.id   AF-A0A968PU64-F1
#
_cell.length_a   1.000
_cell.length_b   1.000
_cell.length_c   1.000
_cell.angle_alpha   90.00
_cell.angle_beta   90.00
_cell.angle_gamma   90.00
#
_symmetry.space_group_name_H-M   'P 1'
#
loop_
_entity.id
_entity.type
_entity.pdbx_description
1 polymer ?
#
loop_
_entity_poly.entity_id
_entity_poly.type
_entity_poly.pdbx_seq_one_letter_code
_entity_poly.pdbx_strand_id
1 'polypeptide(L)'
;MKVSESAKFKFILKLLGKEGYRAPIGQLNPSEKTRAPERESICRELADQGMVDYSYEIQKFGIESAGKALLQQDSELPLSEQHLRVLRACAQKTITPGDAKIPEPDRQPIIQDLAKKGFIKAEKVRIKEVWLTDEGRDRLRDEYSLNSTGLVSLGLVQNYLNFLRKAYRGTSVQTISAESMSAPESPSTPVEQDNQLTDKPKPIRKFYK
;
A
#
# COMPACT_ATOMS: atom_id res chain seq x y z
N MET A 1 6.42 -25.02 -4.52
CA MET A 1 7.59 -24.58 -3.72
C MET A 1 7.05 -23.70 -2.61
N LYS A 2 7.37 -24.00 -1.35
CA LYS A 2 6.96 -23.15 -0.22
C LYS A 2 7.81 -21.88 -0.27
N VAL A 3 7.17 -20.72 -0.43
CA VAL A 3 7.85 -19.43 -0.35
C VAL A 3 8.38 -19.25 1.07
N SER A 4 9.63 -18.81 1.21
CA SER A 4 10.21 -18.58 2.55
C SER A 4 9.64 -17.32 3.19
N GLU A 5 9.33 -17.39 4.48
CA GLU A 5 8.85 -16.24 5.27
C GLU A 5 9.86 -15.09 5.28
N SER A 6 11.15 -15.41 5.28
CA SER A 6 12.21 -14.40 5.14
C SER A 6 12.14 -13.62 3.81
N ALA A 7 11.75 -14.27 2.71
CA ALA A 7 11.59 -13.60 1.42
C ALA A 7 10.37 -12.69 1.40
N LYS A 8 9.24 -13.13 1.97
CA LYS A 8 8.03 -12.30 2.14
C LYS A 8 8.33 -11.06 2.97
N PHE A 9 9.06 -11.23 4.07
CA PHE A 9 9.45 -10.11 4.91
C PHE A 9 10.31 -9.09 4.15
N LYS A 10 11.38 -9.56 3.47
CA LYS A 10 12.21 -8.67 2.65
C LYS A 10 11.42 -7.98 1.53
N PHE A 11 10.42 -8.64 0.95
CA PHE A 11 9.53 -8.04 -0.03
C PHE A 11 8.78 -6.84 0.57
N ILE A 12 8.12 -7.03 1.71
CA ILE A 12 7.39 -5.96 2.41
C ILE A 12 8.32 -4.82 2.82
N LEU A 13 9.48 -5.11 3.39
CA LEU A 13 10.45 -4.08 3.78
C LEU A 13 10.95 -3.25 2.59
N LYS A 14 11.09 -3.87 1.42
CA LYS A 14 11.42 -3.15 0.19
C LYS A 14 10.28 -2.25 -0.25
N LEU A 15 9.04 -2.72 -0.15
CA LEU A 15 7.85 -1.94 -0.46
C LEU A 15 7.70 -0.73 0.49
N LEU A 16 8.02 -0.89 1.78
CA LEU A 16 8.03 0.21 2.75
C LEU A 16 9.02 1.32 2.43
N GLY A 17 10.10 0.99 1.72
CA GLY A 17 11.07 1.98 1.24
C GLY A 17 10.63 2.73 -0.01
N LYS A 18 9.46 2.43 -0.56
CA LYS A 18 8.93 3.06 -1.77
C LYS A 18 7.96 4.17 -1.41
N GLU A 19 7.91 5.18 -2.27
CA GLU A 19 6.97 6.28 -2.14
C GLU A 19 5.53 5.76 -2.21
N GLY A 20 4.67 6.25 -1.30
CA GLY A 20 3.29 5.76 -1.18
C GLY A 20 3.16 4.26 -0.85
N TYR A 21 4.25 3.60 -0.45
CA TYR A 21 4.32 2.15 -0.27
C TYR A 21 3.84 1.37 -1.51
N ARG A 22 4.14 1.91 -2.70
CA ARG A 22 3.68 1.42 -4.00
C ARG A 22 4.85 1.32 -4.97
N ALA A 23 4.95 0.22 -5.71
CA ALA A 23 5.99 0.05 -6.71
C ALA A 23 5.66 -1.00 -7.77
N PRO A 24 6.30 -0.92 -8.96
CA PRO A 24 6.29 -2.00 -9.93
C PRO A 24 6.86 -3.28 -9.32
N ILE A 25 6.23 -4.44 -9.56
CA ILE A 25 6.66 -5.71 -8.95
C ILE A 25 8.12 -6.04 -9.28
N GLY A 26 8.62 -5.63 -10.45
CA GLY A 26 10.02 -5.85 -10.85
C GLY A 26 11.06 -5.19 -9.93
N GLN A 27 10.66 -4.17 -9.16
CA GLN A 27 11.53 -3.48 -8.20
C GLN A 27 11.53 -4.12 -6.80
N LEU A 28 10.62 -5.07 -6.55
CA LEU A 28 10.38 -5.67 -5.23
C LEU A 28 11.06 -7.05 -5.13
N ASN A 29 12.35 -7.12 -5.45
CA ASN A 29 13.12 -8.37 -5.37
C ASN A 29 13.60 -8.63 -3.94
N PRO A 30 13.14 -9.67 -3.21
CA PRO A 30 13.67 -10.00 -1.89
C PRO A 30 15.19 -10.23 -1.88
N SER A 31 15.70 -10.87 -2.92
CA SER A 31 17.13 -11.11 -3.18
C SER A 31 17.44 -11.02 -4.68
N GLU A 32 18.71 -10.87 -5.05
CA GLU A 32 19.15 -10.84 -6.45
C GLU A 32 18.84 -12.13 -7.21
N LYS A 33 18.73 -13.25 -6.48
CA LYS A 33 18.43 -14.57 -7.05
C LYS A 33 16.93 -14.84 -7.20
N THR A 34 16.06 -13.97 -6.65
CA THR A 34 14.61 -14.19 -6.68
C THR A 34 14.12 -14.08 -8.11
N ARG A 35 13.55 -15.15 -8.64
CA ARG A 35 13.03 -15.19 -10.01
C ARG A 35 11.68 -14.49 -10.10
N ALA A 36 11.33 -13.99 -11.29
CA ALA A 36 10.02 -13.36 -11.53
C ALA A 36 8.80 -14.18 -11.05
N PRO A 37 8.67 -15.49 -11.37
CA PRO A 37 7.52 -16.28 -10.90
C PRO A 37 7.49 -16.46 -9.38
N GLU A 38 8.66 -16.58 -8.73
CA GLU A 38 8.76 -16.66 -7.27
C GLU A 38 8.31 -15.34 -6.63
N ARG A 39 8.71 -14.21 -7.21
CA ARG A 39 8.28 -12.88 -6.77
C ARG A 39 6.78 -12.66 -6.94
N GLU A 40 6.20 -13.12 -8.04
CA GLU A 40 4.75 -13.11 -8.23
C GLU A 40 4.02 -14.01 -7.22
N SER A 41 4.58 -15.18 -6.90
CA SER A 41 4.05 -16.07 -5.85
C SER A 41 4.05 -15.38 -4.48
N ILE A 42 5.16 -14.74 -4.11
CA ILE A 42 5.26 -13.95 -2.87
C ILE A 42 4.17 -12.88 -2.82
N CYS A 43 3.99 -12.13 -3.92
CA CYS A 43 2.98 -11.08 -3.99
C CYS A 43 1.56 -11.62 -3.81
N ARG A 44 1.24 -12.76 -4.44
CA ARG A 44 -0.09 -13.39 -4.30
C ARG A 44 -0.32 -13.91 -2.88
N GLU A 45 0.65 -14.60 -2.29
CA GLU A 45 0.53 -15.08 -0.90
C GLU A 45 0.35 -13.93 0.10
N LEU A 46 1.03 -12.80 -0.11
CA LEU A 46 0.84 -11.61 0.73
C LEU A 46 -0.52 -10.95 0.50
N ALA A 47 -1.04 -10.99 -0.72
CA ALA A 47 -2.38 -10.47 -1.03
C ALA A 47 -3.49 -11.35 -0.43
N ASP A 48 -3.33 -12.67 -0.48
CA ASP A 48 -4.23 -13.63 0.18
C ASP A 48 -4.27 -13.42 1.71
N GLN A 49 -3.19 -12.88 2.27
CA GLN A 49 -3.08 -12.50 3.68
C GLN A 49 -3.60 -11.09 3.99
N GLY A 50 -4.13 -10.36 3.00
CA GLY A 50 -4.59 -8.98 3.16
C GLY A 50 -3.48 -7.95 3.35
N MET A 51 -2.20 -8.31 3.16
CA MET A 51 -1.06 -7.43 3.43
C MET A 51 -0.77 -6.45 2.29
N VAL A 52 -0.99 -6.87 1.05
CA VAL A 52 -0.76 -6.08 -0.16
C VAL A 52 -1.93 -6.24 -1.10
N ASP A 53 -2.09 -5.28 -2.00
CA ASP A 53 -2.95 -5.41 -3.16
C ASP A 53 -2.13 -5.04 -4.41
N TYR A 54 -2.62 -5.42 -5.57
CA TYR A 54 -1.87 -5.29 -6.81
C TYR A 54 -2.73 -5.05 -8.04
N SER A 55 -2.17 -4.30 -8.98
CA SER A 55 -2.70 -4.19 -10.33
C SER A 55 -2.11 -5.29 -11.20
N TYR A 56 -2.91 -5.82 -12.10
CA TYR A 56 -2.48 -6.88 -13.01
C TYR A 56 -2.94 -6.61 -14.43
N GLU A 57 -2.34 -7.34 -15.36
CA GLU A 57 -2.76 -7.38 -16.75
C GLU A 57 -2.95 -8.82 -17.20
N ILE A 58 -4.00 -9.02 -17.99
CA ILE A 58 -4.22 -10.30 -18.64
C ILE A 58 -3.38 -10.29 -19.92
N GLN A 59 -2.43 -11.23 -20.01
CA GLN A 59 -1.52 -11.37 -21.16
C GLN A 59 -2.04 -12.38 -22.18
N LYS A 60 -2.75 -13.40 -21.73
CA LYS A 60 -3.38 -14.42 -22.57
C LYS A 60 -4.72 -14.81 -21.98
N PHE A 61 -5.72 -14.95 -22.84
CA PHE A 61 -7.06 -15.35 -22.44
C PHE A 61 -7.77 -16.11 -23.56
N GLY A 62 -8.67 -17.00 -23.15
CA GLY A 62 -9.56 -17.74 -24.03
C GLY A 62 -11.02 -17.50 -23.64
N ILE A 63 -11.95 -17.81 -24.55
CA ILE A 63 -13.37 -17.72 -24.26
C ILE A 63 -13.82 -18.86 -23.34
N GLU A 64 -14.69 -18.57 -22.37
CA GLU A 64 -15.36 -19.59 -21.54
C GLU A 64 -16.67 -20.06 -22.18
N SER A 65 -17.25 -21.13 -21.65
CA SER A 65 -18.54 -21.67 -22.12
C SER A 65 -19.65 -20.61 -22.11
N ALA A 66 -19.71 -19.77 -21.07
CA ALA A 66 -20.66 -18.67 -20.97
C ALA A 66 -20.45 -17.63 -22.08
N GLY A 67 -19.20 -17.27 -22.39
CA GLY A 67 -18.90 -16.36 -23.49
C GLY A 67 -19.25 -16.94 -24.87
N LYS A 68 -19.05 -18.26 -25.06
CA LYS A 68 -19.45 -18.94 -26.31
C LYS A 68 -20.96 -18.95 -26.49
N ALA A 69 -21.72 -19.28 -25.45
CA ALA A 69 -23.18 -19.27 -25.49
C ALA A 69 -23.70 -17.87 -25.82
N LEU A 70 -23.06 -16.84 -25.26
CA LEU A 70 -23.39 -15.45 -25.51
C LEU A 70 -23.20 -15.04 -26.98
N LEU A 71 -22.17 -15.56 -27.66
CA LEU A 71 -21.97 -15.33 -29.10
C LEU A 71 -22.97 -16.08 -30.00
N GLN A 72 -23.68 -17.08 -29.48
CA GLN A 72 -24.65 -17.89 -30.23
C GLN A 72 -26.09 -17.37 -30.06
N GLN A 73 -26.35 -16.44 -29.15
CA GLN A 73 -27.65 -15.81 -29.00
C GLN A 73 -27.77 -14.59 -29.93
N ASP A 74 -28.77 -14.59 -30.80
CA ASP A 74 -29.14 -13.46 -31.68
C ASP A 74 -29.93 -12.35 -30.95
N SER A 75 -30.04 -12.42 -29.62
CA SER A 75 -30.75 -11.43 -28.81
C SER A 75 -29.89 -10.18 -28.59
N GLU A 76 -30.52 -9.02 -28.37
CA GLU A 76 -29.79 -7.80 -27.96
C GLU A 76 -29.08 -8.04 -26.63
N LEU A 77 -27.77 -8.21 -26.69
CA LEU A 77 -26.94 -8.48 -25.52
C LEU A 77 -26.67 -7.17 -24.77
N PRO A 78 -26.75 -7.15 -23.43
CA PRO A 78 -26.41 -5.98 -22.62
C PRO A 78 -24.88 -5.77 -22.52
N LEU A 79 -24.16 -5.87 -23.65
CA LEU A 79 -22.73 -5.70 -23.76
C LEU A 79 -22.41 -4.69 -24.85
N SER A 80 -21.37 -3.87 -24.64
CA SER A 80 -20.94 -2.93 -25.67
C SER A 80 -20.28 -3.65 -26.85
N GLU A 81 -20.26 -3.01 -28.02
CA GLU A 81 -19.58 -3.50 -29.23
C GLU A 81 -18.12 -3.92 -28.97
N GLN A 82 -17.42 -3.21 -28.09
CA GLN A 82 -16.03 -3.54 -27.75
C GLN A 82 -15.92 -4.85 -26.98
N HIS A 83 -16.87 -5.16 -26.09
CA HIS A 83 -16.93 -6.44 -25.38
C HIS A 83 -17.17 -7.59 -26.37
N LEU A 84 -18.13 -7.43 -27.29
CA LEU A 84 -18.41 -8.42 -28.33
C LEU A 84 -17.19 -8.63 -29.25
N ARG A 85 -16.44 -7.58 -29.55
CA ARG A 85 -15.21 -7.66 -30.34
C ARG A 85 -14.15 -8.54 -29.67
N VAL A 86 -13.95 -8.42 -28.36
CA VAL A 86 -13.03 -9.31 -27.62
C VAL A 86 -13.52 -10.75 -27.69
N LEU A 87 -14.80 -11.01 -27.42
CA LEU A 87 -15.37 -12.35 -27.42
C LEU A 87 -15.25 -13.01 -28.79
N ARG A 88 -15.57 -12.29 -29.87
CA ARG A 88 -15.40 -12.78 -31.25
C ARG A 88 -13.93 -13.08 -31.57
N ALA A 89 -12.99 -12.25 -31.09
CA ALA A 89 -11.56 -12.45 -31.32
C ALA A 89 -11.01 -13.72 -30.64
N CYS A 90 -11.53 -14.08 -29.45
CA CYS A 90 -11.10 -15.27 -28.71
C CYS A 90 -12.02 -16.49 -28.88
N ALA A 91 -13.00 -16.44 -29.79
CA ALA A 91 -14.03 -17.48 -29.97
C ALA A 91 -13.44 -18.86 -30.31
N GLN A 92 -12.39 -18.89 -31.14
CA GLN A 92 -11.81 -20.13 -31.68
C GLN A 92 -10.49 -20.52 -31.02
N LYS A 93 -9.79 -19.58 -30.39
CA LYS A 93 -8.48 -19.81 -29.79
C LYS A 93 -8.19 -18.82 -28.68
N THR A 94 -7.23 -19.18 -27.84
CA THR A 94 -6.60 -18.25 -26.91
C THR A 94 -5.84 -17.16 -27.68
N ILE A 95 -6.03 -15.92 -27.25
CA ILE A 95 -5.40 -14.75 -27.87
C ILE A 95 -4.67 -13.88 -26.84
N THR A 96 -3.91 -12.91 -27.35
CA THR A 96 -3.34 -11.82 -26.57
C THR A 96 -4.20 -10.56 -26.69
N PRO A 97 -4.09 -9.60 -25.75
CA PRO A 97 -4.84 -8.34 -25.84
C PRO A 97 -4.69 -7.58 -27.17
N GLY A 98 -3.51 -7.65 -27.80
CA GLY A 98 -3.25 -6.98 -29.09
C GLY A 98 -4.12 -7.52 -30.24
N ASP A 99 -4.49 -8.80 -30.19
CA ASP A 99 -5.28 -9.47 -31.24
C ASP A 99 -6.74 -8.98 -31.25
N ALA A 100 -7.24 -8.45 -30.14
CA ALA A 100 -8.61 -7.94 -30.02
C ALA A 100 -8.84 -6.62 -30.79
N LYS A 101 -7.76 -5.96 -31.27
CA LYS A 101 -7.80 -4.70 -32.03
C LYS A 101 -8.58 -3.58 -31.32
N ILE A 102 -8.48 -3.54 -29.98
CA ILE A 102 -9.00 -2.46 -29.13
C ILE A 102 -7.88 -1.46 -28.85
N PRO A 103 -8.16 -0.14 -28.82
CA PRO A 103 -7.20 0.86 -28.39
C PRO A 103 -6.55 0.50 -27.04
N GLU A 104 -5.25 0.74 -26.90
CA GLU A 104 -4.49 0.45 -25.67
C GLU A 104 -5.15 0.92 -24.36
N PRO A 105 -5.68 2.16 -24.24
CA PRO A 105 -6.21 2.63 -22.95
C PRO A 105 -7.41 1.82 -22.45
N ASP A 106 -8.28 1.37 -23.36
CA ASP A 106 -9.53 0.69 -23.02
C ASP A 106 -9.39 -0.83 -22.97
N ARG A 107 -8.31 -1.36 -23.55
CA ARG A 107 -8.11 -2.79 -23.78
C ARG A 107 -8.10 -3.61 -22.49
N GLN A 108 -7.27 -3.26 -21.51
CA GLN A 108 -7.18 -4.03 -20.26
C GLN A 108 -8.46 -3.93 -19.40
N PRO A 109 -9.07 -2.74 -19.19
CA PRO A 109 -10.34 -2.63 -18.48
C PRO A 109 -11.43 -3.55 -19.04
N ILE A 110 -11.60 -3.58 -20.36
CA ILE A 110 -12.63 -4.41 -21.02
C ILE A 110 -12.34 -5.91 -20.85
N ILE A 111 -11.09 -6.33 -21.05
CA ILE A 111 -10.70 -7.74 -20.90
C ILE A 111 -10.88 -8.17 -19.43
N GLN A 112 -10.52 -7.33 -18.47
CA GLN A 112 -10.71 -7.63 -17.05
C GLN A 112 -12.19 -7.70 -16.67
N ASP A 113 -13.02 -6.81 -17.20
CA ASP A 113 -14.47 -6.86 -16.98
C ASP A 113 -15.08 -8.16 -17.52
N LEU A 114 -14.71 -8.57 -18.73
CA LEU A 114 -15.15 -9.86 -19.30
C LEU A 114 -14.69 -11.06 -18.47
N ALA A 115 -13.47 -11.01 -17.92
CA ALA A 115 -12.94 -12.08 -17.06
C ALA A 115 -13.70 -12.13 -15.73
N LYS A 116 -14.00 -10.98 -15.12
CA LYS A 116 -14.80 -10.89 -13.88
C LYS A 116 -16.22 -11.42 -14.08
N LYS A 117 -16.83 -11.15 -15.24
CA LYS A 117 -18.16 -11.67 -15.62
C LYS A 117 -18.15 -13.16 -16.01
N GLY A 118 -16.98 -13.80 -16.07
CA GLY A 118 -16.86 -15.22 -16.41
C GLY A 118 -17.04 -15.53 -17.89
N PHE A 119 -17.00 -14.53 -18.78
CA PHE A 119 -17.11 -14.76 -20.22
C PHE A 119 -15.80 -15.20 -20.86
N ILE A 120 -14.67 -14.85 -20.24
CA ILE A 120 -13.34 -15.27 -20.66
C ILE A 120 -12.55 -15.82 -19.49
N LYS A 121 -11.60 -16.69 -19.79
CA LYS A 121 -10.63 -17.22 -18.86
C LYS A 121 -9.28 -16.56 -19.08
N ALA A 122 -8.72 -15.95 -18.05
CA ALA A 122 -7.33 -15.52 -18.07
C ALA A 122 -6.41 -16.74 -17.93
N GLU A 123 -5.66 -17.07 -18.97
CA GLU A 123 -4.66 -18.14 -18.92
C GLU A 123 -3.33 -17.66 -18.37
N LYS A 124 -2.97 -16.41 -18.69
CA LYS A 124 -1.73 -15.81 -18.21
C LYS A 124 -2.00 -14.41 -17.72
N VAL A 125 -1.67 -14.17 -16.46
CA VAL A 125 -1.78 -12.88 -15.79
C VAL A 125 -0.38 -12.44 -15.38
N ARG A 126 -0.10 -11.14 -15.52
CA ARG A 126 1.13 -10.51 -15.06
C ARG A 126 0.79 -9.42 -14.06
N ILE A 127 1.44 -9.45 -12.90
CA ILE A 127 1.33 -8.36 -11.92
C ILE A 127 2.15 -7.17 -12.42
N LYS A 128 1.56 -5.97 -12.41
CA LYS A 128 2.24 -4.73 -12.79
C LYS A 128 2.79 -4.03 -11.57
N GLU A 129 1.91 -3.70 -10.65
CA GLU A 129 2.21 -2.83 -9.53
C GLU A 129 1.62 -3.39 -8.25
N VAL A 130 2.29 -3.13 -7.13
CA VAL A 130 1.94 -3.66 -5.81
C VAL A 130 1.96 -2.50 -4.82
N TRP A 131 1.02 -2.47 -3.90
CA TRP A 131 0.97 -1.51 -2.81
C TRP A 131 0.52 -2.17 -1.49
N LEU A 132 0.87 -1.55 -0.36
CA LEU A 132 0.32 -1.96 0.92
C LEU A 132 -1.16 -1.57 1.01
N THR A 133 -1.97 -2.49 1.50
CA THR A 133 -3.36 -2.23 1.91
C THR A 133 -3.38 -1.47 3.23
N ASP A 134 -4.53 -0.90 3.57
CA ASP A 134 -4.74 -0.26 4.87
C ASP A 134 -4.56 -1.28 6.00
N GLU A 135 -5.19 -2.46 5.87
CA GLU A 135 -5.05 -3.59 6.79
C GLU A 135 -3.58 -4.03 6.94
N GLY A 136 -2.85 -4.17 5.84
CA GLY A 136 -1.44 -4.54 5.86
C GLY A 136 -0.58 -3.52 6.60
N ARG A 137 -0.90 -2.23 6.50
CA ARG A 137 -0.21 -1.18 7.26
C ARG A 137 -0.51 -1.27 8.75
N ASP A 138 -1.76 -1.52 9.14
CA ASP A 138 -2.12 -1.63 10.55
C ASP A 138 -1.46 -2.87 11.18
N ARG A 139 -1.55 -4.02 10.49
CA ARG A 139 -0.87 -5.25 10.93
C ARG A 139 0.64 -5.08 11.06
N LEU A 140 1.28 -4.37 10.13
CA LEU A 140 2.72 -4.05 10.19
C LEU A 140 3.10 -3.18 11.39
N ARG A 141 2.18 -2.32 11.85
CA ARG A 141 2.40 -1.37 12.95
C ARG A 141 2.18 -2.02 14.31
N ASP A 142 1.12 -2.83 14.43
CA ASP A 142 0.56 -3.23 15.72
C ASP A 142 0.92 -4.67 16.10
N GLU A 143 0.98 -5.59 15.13
CA GLU A 143 1.05 -7.03 15.39
C GLU A 143 2.34 -7.70 14.88
N TYR A 144 3.13 -6.99 14.07
CA TYR A 144 4.16 -7.63 13.27
C TYR A 144 5.39 -8.01 14.10
N SER A 145 5.56 -9.31 14.34
CA SER A 145 6.71 -9.88 15.05
C SER A 145 7.71 -10.53 14.08
N LEU A 146 8.98 -10.17 14.24
CA LEU A 146 10.08 -10.71 13.43
C LEU A 146 10.55 -12.05 13.97
N ASN A 147 9.78 -13.11 13.72
CA ASN A 147 10.15 -14.45 14.16
C ASN A 147 11.07 -15.18 13.16
N SER A 148 11.60 -14.47 12.16
CA SER A 148 12.49 -15.05 11.14
C SER A 148 13.96 -14.78 11.47
N THR A 149 14.78 -15.82 11.52
CA THR A 149 16.25 -15.79 11.68
C THR A 149 17.01 -15.37 10.41
N GLY A 150 16.32 -14.77 9.43
CA GLY A 150 16.92 -14.39 8.17
C GLY A 150 17.81 -13.15 8.27
N LEU A 151 18.96 -13.16 7.58
CA LEU A 151 19.82 -11.99 7.49
C LEU A 151 19.09 -10.86 6.73
N VAL A 152 18.81 -9.75 7.42
CA VAL A 152 18.18 -8.55 6.86
C VAL A 152 19.20 -7.42 6.87
N SER A 153 19.30 -6.68 5.77
CA SER A 153 20.23 -5.55 5.69
C SER A 153 19.71 -4.35 6.51
N LEU A 154 20.63 -3.55 7.03
CA LEU A 154 20.30 -2.35 7.80
C LEU A 154 19.37 -1.39 7.05
N GLY A 155 19.53 -1.26 5.72
CA GLY A 155 18.66 -0.42 4.90
C GLY A 155 17.20 -0.88 4.89
N LEU A 156 16.94 -2.19 4.94
CA LEU A 156 15.57 -2.71 5.03
C LEU A 156 14.96 -2.47 6.42
N VAL A 157 15.77 -2.58 7.48
CA VAL A 157 15.34 -2.22 8.84
C VAL A 157 15.04 -0.72 8.92
N GLN A 158 15.87 0.12 8.30
CA GLN A 158 15.66 1.56 8.24
C GLN A 158 14.33 1.92 7.55
N ASN A 159 13.92 1.21 6.49
CA ASN A 159 12.61 1.39 5.87
C ASN A 159 11.48 1.16 6.85
N TYR A 160 11.55 0.07 7.64
CA TYR A 160 10.55 -0.25 8.65
C TYR A 160 10.52 0.78 9.79
N LEU A 161 11.69 1.19 10.31
CA LEU A 161 11.76 2.22 11.36
C LEU A 161 11.18 3.55 10.88
N ASN A 162 11.44 3.93 9.62
CA ASN A 162 10.86 5.13 9.03
C ASN A 162 9.34 5.03 8.89
N PHE A 163 8.84 3.85 8.51
CA PHE A 163 7.41 3.55 8.48
C PHE A 163 6.78 3.72 9.87
N LEU A 164 7.32 3.06 10.90
CA LEU A 164 6.82 3.17 12.27
C LEU A 164 6.85 4.61 12.78
N ARG A 165 7.96 5.33 12.57
CA ARG A 165 8.09 6.74 12.96
C ARG A 165 7.01 7.60 12.29
N LYS A 166 6.69 7.37 11.02
CA LYS A 166 5.61 8.09 10.32
C LYS A 166 4.24 7.73 10.89
N ALA A 167 4.00 6.45 11.15
CA ALA A 167 2.74 5.97 11.70
C ALA A 167 2.43 6.60 13.07
N TYR A 168 3.39 6.61 13.99
CA TYR A 168 3.19 7.15 15.34
C TYR A 168 3.31 8.68 15.43
N ARG A 169 3.97 9.35 14.48
CA ARG A 169 3.96 10.83 14.39
C ARG A 169 2.58 11.39 14.04
N GLY A 170 1.76 10.63 13.32
CA GLY A 170 0.37 11.01 13.03
C GLY A 170 -0.56 10.94 14.26
N THR A 171 -0.15 10.23 15.32
CA THR A 171 -0.96 10.02 16.52
C THR A 171 -0.77 11.13 17.57
N SER A 172 0.29 11.94 17.50
CA SER A 172 0.64 12.90 18.56
C SER A 172 0.10 14.33 18.36
N VAL A 173 -0.90 14.55 17.51
CA VAL A 173 -1.54 15.87 17.33
C VAL A 173 -3.06 15.75 17.41
N GLN A 174 -3.58 15.28 18.55
CA GLN A 174 -4.92 15.67 19.01
C GLN A 174 -4.92 15.79 20.53
N THR A 175 -5.59 16.85 20.99
CA THR A 175 -5.94 17.20 22.38
C THR A 175 -4.89 17.97 23.18
N ILE A 176 -4.70 19.23 22.80
CA ILE A 176 -4.83 20.33 23.77
C ILE A 176 -5.60 21.46 23.06
N SER A 177 -6.92 21.28 22.91
CA SER A 177 -7.79 22.44 22.69
C SER A 177 -7.76 23.25 23.98
N ALA A 178 -7.09 24.39 23.94
CA ALA A 178 -7.09 25.37 25.02
C ALA A 178 -8.54 25.81 25.24
N GLU A 179 -9.16 25.27 26.28
CA GLU A 179 -10.39 25.79 26.84
C GLU A 179 -10.10 27.22 27.30
N SER A 180 -10.82 28.14 26.67
CA SER A 180 -10.74 29.57 26.85
C SER A 180 -10.92 29.93 28.32
N MET A 181 -9.82 30.14 29.05
CA MET A 181 -9.88 30.78 30.35
C MET A 181 -10.31 32.23 30.15
N SER A 182 -11.56 32.51 30.49
CA SER A 182 -12.09 33.84 30.72
C SER A 182 -11.21 34.58 31.74
N ALA A 183 -10.81 35.79 31.36
CA ALA A 183 -10.05 36.72 32.19
C ALA A 183 -10.81 37.06 33.50
N PRO A 184 -10.14 37.11 34.66
CA PRO A 184 -10.71 37.75 35.83
C PRO A 184 -10.56 39.27 35.71
N GLU A 185 -11.70 39.97 35.84
CA GLU A 185 -11.76 41.41 36.01
C GLU A 185 -11.01 41.86 37.28
N SER A 186 -10.35 43.01 37.13
CA SER A 186 -9.60 43.76 38.14
C SER A 186 -10.43 44.11 39.39
N PRO A 187 -9.75 44.36 40.52
CA PRO A 187 -10.19 45.43 41.43
C PRO A 187 -9.12 46.52 41.60
N SER A 188 -9.65 47.74 41.70
CA SER A 188 -9.01 49.04 41.88
C SER A 188 -8.16 49.17 43.16
N THR A 189 -7.10 49.98 43.07
CA THR A 189 -6.17 50.52 44.09
C THR A 189 -6.85 51.52 45.07
N PRO A 190 -6.16 52.27 45.99
CA PRO A 190 -4.82 52.17 46.67
C PRO A 190 -4.82 52.49 48.20
N VAL A 191 -3.78 52.11 48.98
CA VAL A 191 -3.21 52.86 50.15
C VAL A 191 -1.77 52.31 50.42
N GLU A 192 -0.65 52.99 50.12
CA GLU A 192 0.13 53.95 50.96
C GLU A 192 0.61 53.33 52.31
N GLN A 193 1.87 53.28 52.79
CA GLN A 193 3.15 53.98 52.57
C GLN A 193 4.29 53.20 53.29
N ASP A 194 5.55 53.45 52.88
CA ASP A 194 6.84 53.38 53.62
C ASP A 194 7.30 52.12 54.39
N ASN A 195 8.45 51.54 54.02
CA ASN A 195 9.76 52.10 54.40
C ASN A 195 10.95 51.32 53.82
N GLN A 196 12.06 52.06 53.66
CA GLN A 196 13.34 51.72 53.05
C GLN A 196 14.15 50.67 53.84
N LEU A 197 15.00 49.86 53.18
CA LEU A 197 16.46 49.82 53.45
C LEU A 197 17.24 49.01 52.39
N THR A 198 18.41 49.56 52.08
CA THR A 198 19.47 49.16 51.16
C THR A 198 20.14 47.80 51.44
N ASP A 199 20.65 47.08 50.43
CA ASP A 199 22.08 47.09 50.03
C ASP A 199 22.43 45.97 49.00
N LYS A 200 23.52 46.17 48.27
CA LYS A 200 24.02 45.53 47.03
C LYS A 200 24.60 44.09 47.17
N PRO A 201 24.90 43.40 46.03
CA PRO A 201 25.10 41.94 45.94
C PRO A 201 26.57 41.50 45.98
N LYS A 202 26.85 40.19 46.21
CA LYS A 202 28.10 39.47 45.82
C LYS A 202 28.08 37.94 46.12
N PRO A 203 29.05 37.11 45.64
CA PRO A 203 28.78 36.04 44.66
C PRO A 203 29.23 34.59 45.06
N ILE A 204 28.85 33.64 44.20
CA ILE A 204 29.48 32.35 43.79
C ILE A 204 30.39 31.61 44.80
N ARG A 205 30.09 30.32 45.05
CA ARG A 205 31.11 29.28 45.27
C ARG A 205 30.83 27.98 44.51
N LYS A 206 31.79 27.59 43.67
CA LYS A 206 32.00 26.23 43.16
C LYS A 206 32.48 25.33 44.31
N PHE A 207 32.07 24.07 44.32
CA PHE A 207 32.82 23.00 44.99
C PHE A 207 32.90 21.79 44.07
N TYR A 208 34.13 21.43 43.70
CA TYR A 208 34.52 20.11 43.21
C TYR A 208 34.62 19.15 44.40
N LYS A 209 34.26 17.89 44.17
CA LYS A 209 35.06 16.74 44.60
C LYS A 209 35.02 15.70 43.49
#